data_AF-A0A947FH75-F1
#
_entry.id   AF-A0A947FH75-F1
#
_cell.length_a   1.000
_cell.length_b   1.000
_cell.length_c   1.000
_cell.angle_alpha   90.00
_cell.angle_beta   90.00
_cell.angle_gamma   90.00
#
_symmetry.space_group_name_H-M   'P 1'
#
loop_
_entity.id
_entity.type
_entity.pdbx_description
1 polymer ?
#
loop_
_entity_poly.entity_id
_entity_poly.type
_entity_poly.pdbx_seq_one_letter_code
_entity_poly.pdbx_strand_id
1 'polypeptide(L)'
;TMGGLGTIVLAVPGVLSWTSPANATEWAILLGVGTAAWIGHELFSRASLYAEANVLMPFSYIFILYLAITGFLVFGTVPDTATFLGAGIIISSGLLIWWRERKRGTPHD
;
A
#
# COMPACT_ATOMS: atom_id res chain seq x y z
N THR A 1 2.38 -9.54 -21.55
CA THR A 1 1.31 -8.83 -20.81
C THR A 1 1.15 -9.42 -19.41
N MET A 2 2.17 -9.29 -18.54
CA MET A 2 2.10 -9.93 -17.20
C MET A 2 0.87 -9.50 -16.38
N GLY A 3 0.37 -8.27 -16.58
CA GLY A 3 -0.92 -7.84 -16.03
C GLY A 3 -2.12 -8.64 -16.54
N GLY A 4 -2.17 -9.00 -17.83
CA GLY A 4 -3.26 -9.76 -18.43
C GLY A 4 -3.33 -11.21 -17.95
N LEU A 5 -2.18 -11.83 -17.65
CA LEU A 5 -2.16 -13.16 -17.01
C LEU A 5 -2.75 -13.10 -15.60
N GLY A 6 -2.41 -12.07 -14.82
CA GLY A 6 -3.00 -11.83 -13.51
C GLY A 6 -4.52 -11.62 -13.59
N THR A 7 -5.00 -10.87 -14.58
CA THR A 7 -6.44 -10.66 -14.78
C THR A 7 -7.18 -11.96 -15.08
N ILE A 8 -6.65 -12.81 -15.97
CA ILE A 8 -7.30 -14.08 -16.34
C ILE A 8 -7.35 -15.03 -15.14
N VAL A 9 -6.25 -15.14 -14.40
CA VAL A 9 -6.16 -16.03 -13.22
C VAL A 9 -7.13 -15.59 -12.12
N LEU A 10 -7.29 -14.29 -11.89
CA LEU A 10 -8.19 -13.76 -10.87
C LEU A 10 -9.65 -13.65 -11.33
N ALA A 11 -9.90 -13.54 -12.65
CA ALA A 11 -11.26 -13.46 -13.20
C ALA A 11 -12.06 -14.75 -12.99
N VAL A 12 -11.42 -15.93 -13.10
CA VAL A 12 -12.08 -17.22 -12.93
C VAL A 12 -12.74 -17.36 -11.55
N PRO A 13 -12.02 -17.22 -10.40
CA PRO A 13 -12.65 -17.28 -9.09
C PRO A 13 -13.63 -16.12 -8.87
N GLY A 14 -13.31 -14.91 -9.38
CA GLY A 14 -14.18 -13.73 -9.22
C GLY A 14 -15.56 -13.88 -9.86
N VAL A 15 -15.66 -14.55 -11.02
CA VAL A 15 -16.94 -14.85 -11.68
C VAL A 15 -17.69 -15.97 -10.94
N LEU A 16 -16.98 -16.99 -10.45
CA LEU A 16 -17.59 -18.12 -9.76
C LEU A 16 -18.15 -17.76 -8.38
N SER A 17 -17.56 -16.78 -7.68
CA SER A 17 -17.99 -16.32 -6.37
C SER A 17 -18.74 -14.98 -6.41
N TRP A 18 -19.21 -14.54 -7.57
CA TRP A 18 -19.86 -13.24 -7.71
C TRP A 18 -21.19 -13.21 -6.94
N THR A 19 -21.26 -12.36 -5.93
CA THR A 19 -22.49 -12.01 -5.24
C THR A 19 -22.92 -10.62 -5.68
N SER A 20 -24.07 -10.52 -6.35
CA SER A 20 -24.58 -9.23 -6.82
C SER A 20 -24.85 -8.31 -5.61
N PRO A 21 -24.36 -7.06 -5.63
CA PRO A 21 -24.69 -6.09 -4.59
C PRO A 21 -26.20 -5.83 -4.57
N ALA A 22 -26.78 -5.81 -3.38
CA ALA A 22 -28.21 -5.66 -3.19
C ALA A 22 -28.65 -4.18 -3.20
N ASN A 23 -27.74 -3.28 -2.79
CA ASN A 23 -28.05 -1.88 -2.52
C ASN A 23 -27.22 -0.90 -3.37
N ALA A 24 -27.77 0.29 -3.64
CA ALA A 24 -27.06 1.35 -4.38
C ALA A 24 -25.77 1.80 -3.67
N THR A 25 -25.74 1.75 -2.34
CA THR A 25 -24.55 2.07 -1.54
C THR A 25 -23.41 1.06 -1.78
N GLU A 26 -23.72 -0.22 -1.90
CA GLU A 26 -22.70 -1.26 -2.16
C GLU A 26 -22.10 -1.09 -3.56
N TRP A 27 -22.91 -0.75 -4.55
CA TRP A 27 -22.44 -0.38 -5.89
C TRP A 27 -21.54 0.85 -5.87
N ALA A 28 -21.91 1.90 -5.11
CA ALA A 28 -21.09 3.10 -4.97
C ALA A 28 -19.74 2.79 -4.32
N ILE A 29 -19.72 1.95 -3.27
CA ILE A 29 -18.48 1.51 -2.61
C ILE A 29 -17.61 0.69 -3.57
N LEU A 30 -18.18 -0.24 -4.33
CA LEU A 30 -17.44 -1.05 -5.30
C LEU A 30 -16.77 -0.18 -6.38
N LEU A 31 -17.52 0.76 -6.95
CA LEU A 31 -16.98 1.71 -7.93
C LEU A 31 -15.94 2.64 -7.30
N GLY A 32 -16.17 3.11 -6.08
CA GLY A 32 -15.26 3.98 -5.35
C GLY A 32 -13.91 3.29 -5.05
N VAL A 33 -13.95 2.08 -4.52
CA VAL A 33 -12.73 1.29 -4.24
C VAL A 33 -12.00 0.93 -5.53
N GLY A 34 -12.73 0.51 -6.58
CA GLY A 34 -12.12 0.16 -7.87
C GLY A 34 -11.41 1.33 -8.54
N THR A 35 -12.05 2.50 -8.57
CA THR A 35 -11.46 3.73 -9.13
C THR A 35 -10.28 4.24 -8.32
N ALA A 36 -10.39 4.24 -6.99
CA ALA A 36 -9.28 4.61 -6.11
C ALA A 36 -8.07 3.68 -6.28
N ALA A 37 -8.29 2.36 -6.35
CA ALA A 37 -7.24 1.38 -6.58
C ALA A 37 -6.55 1.58 -7.94
N TRP A 38 -7.34 1.81 -8.99
CA TRP A 38 -6.81 2.09 -10.34
C TRP A 38 -5.94 3.35 -10.35
N ILE A 39 -6.43 4.45 -9.77
CA ILE A 39 -5.69 5.72 -9.70
C ILE A 39 -4.39 5.53 -8.91
N GLY A 40 -4.44 4.83 -7.77
CA GLY A 40 -3.26 4.53 -6.96
C GLY A 40 -2.20 3.74 -7.73
N HIS A 41 -2.60 2.70 -8.46
CA HIS A 41 -1.70 1.92 -9.31
C HIS A 41 -1.10 2.74 -10.45
N GLU A 42 -1.90 3.57 -11.12
CA GLU A 42 -1.41 4.43 -12.21
C GLU A 42 -0.41 5.46 -11.69
N LEU A 43 -0.69 6.10 -10.55
CA LEU A 43 0.23 7.04 -9.90
C LEU A 43 1.55 6.36 -9.53
N PHE A 44 1.49 5.16 -8.95
CA PHE A 44 2.69 4.41 -8.59
C PHE A 44 3.51 4.02 -9.83
N SER A 45 2.84 3.56 -10.89
CA SER A 45 3.48 3.24 -12.17
C SER A 45 4.15 4.46 -12.77
N ARG A 46 3.51 5.63 -12.74
CA ARG A 46 4.11 6.88 -13.23
C ARG A 46 5.26 7.35 -12.36
N ALA A 47 5.15 7.24 -11.03
CA ALA A 47 6.21 7.62 -10.11
C ALA A 47 7.53 6.86 -10.38
N SER A 48 7.42 5.59 -10.80
CA SER A 48 8.58 4.79 -11.20
C SER A 48 9.34 5.31 -12.43
N LEU A 49 8.71 6.17 -13.24
CA LEU A 49 9.34 6.81 -14.39
C LEU A 49 10.13 8.07 -14.01
N TYR A 50 9.81 8.70 -12.87
CA TYR A 50 10.42 9.95 -12.42
C TYR A 50 11.49 9.76 -11.34
N ALA A 51 11.46 8.66 -10.59
CA ALA A 51 12.42 8.37 -9.54
C ALA A 51 12.82 6.89 -9.54
N GLU A 52 14.08 6.61 -9.22
CA GLU A 52 14.59 5.24 -9.13
C GLU A 52 13.85 4.44 -8.06
N ALA A 53 13.67 3.14 -8.31
CA ALA A 53 12.94 2.23 -7.41
C ALA A 53 13.44 2.27 -5.96
N ASN A 54 14.75 2.50 -5.77
CA ASN A 54 15.40 2.72 -4.47
C ASN A 54 14.72 3.83 -3.65
N VAL A 55 14.41 4.96 -4.28
CA VAL A 55 13.79 6.12 -3.63
C VAL A 55 12.32 5.86 -3.30
N LEU A 56 11.64 5.02 -4.08
CA LEU A 56 10.24 4.62 -3.84
C LEU A 56 10.10 3.56 -2.73
N MET A 57 11.11 2.70 -2.52
CA MET A 57 11.02 1.61 -1.54
C MET A 57 10.64 2.08 -0.11
N PRO A 58 11.25 3.15 0.45
CA PRO A 58 10.85 3.70 1.75
C PRO A 58 9.37 4.03 1.84
N PHE A 59 8.79 4.57 0.77
CA PHE A 59 7.37 4.93 0.72
C PHE A 59 6.47 3.69 0.80
N SER A 60 6.83 2.62 0.08
CA SER A 60 6.11 1.34 0.15
C SER A 60 6.15 0.72 1.55
N TYR A 61 7.26 0.87 2.29
CA TYR A 61 7.34 0.37 3.67
C TYR A 61 6.44 1.16 4.62
N ILE A 62 6.37 2.49 4.47
CA ILE A 62 5.45 3.33 5.25
C ILE A 62 4.00 2.98 4.92
N PHE A 63 3.69 2.67 3.67
CA PHE A 63 2.35 2.25 3.26
C PHE A 63 1.90 0.96 3.93
N ILE A 64 2.81 -0.02 4.12
CA ILE A 64 2.52 -1.25 4.88
C ILE A 64 2.16 -0.92 6.34
N LEU A 65 2.87 0.01 6.97
CA LEU A 65 2.55 0.45 8.33
C LEU A 65 1.18 1.13 8.37
N TYR A 66 0.88 2.00 7.41
CA TYR A 66 -0.43 2.65 7.28
C TYR A 66 -1.57 1.63 7.11
N LEU A 67 -1.37 0.61 6.28
CA LEU A 67 -2.32 -0.49 6.09
C LEU A 67 -2.56 -1.25 7.40
N ALA A 68 -1.51 -1.56 8.16
CA ALA A 68 -1.63 -2.26 9.44
C ALA A 68 -2.40 -1.44 10.49
N ILE A 69 -2.09 -0.14 10.61
CA ILE A 69 -2.76 0.77 11.54
C ILE A 69 -4.23 0.96 11.16
N THR A 70 -4.49 1.24 9.88
CA THR A 70 -5.86 1.44 9.38
C THR A 70 -6.68 0.16 9.48
N GLY A 71 -6.06 -0.99 9.19
CA GLY A 71 -6.68 -2.30 9.35
C GLY A 71 -7.12 -2.55 10.80
N PHE A 72 -6.24 -2.28 11.76
CA PHE A 72 -6.57 -2.36 13.19
C PHE A 72 -7.68 -1.38 13.59
N LEU A 73 -7.61 -0.12 13.14
CA LEU A 73 -8.60 0.91 13.51
C LEU A 73 -9.99 0.66 12.91
N VAL A 74 -10.05 0.18 11.67
CA VAL A 74 -11.32 0.00 10.94
C VAL A 74 -11.95 -1.36 11.23
N PHE A 75 -11.15 -2.42 11.32
CA PHE A 75 -11.65 -3.79 11.44
C PHE A 75 -11.42 -4.41 12.83
N GLY A 76 -10.68 -3.74 13.73
CA GLY A 76 -10.37 -4.25 15.07
C GLY A 76 -9.46 -5.49 15.09
N THR A 77 -8.91 -5.89 13.94
CA THR A 77 -8.03 -7.05 13.82
C THR A 77 -6.66 -6.71 14.40
N VAL A 78 -6.37 -7.31 15.57
CA VAL A 78 -5.07 -7.16 16.23
C VAL A 78 -3.98 -7.74 15.33
N PRO A 79 -2.94 -6.97 14.96
CA PRO A 79 -1.84 -7.48 14.17
C PRO A 79 -1.10 -8.60 14.90
N ASP A 80 -0.66 -9.62 14.17
CA ASP A 80 0.13 -10.72 14.74
C ASP A 80 1.55 -10.25 15.13
N THR A 81 2.24 -11.07 15.91
CA THR A 81 3.60 -10.84 16.41
C THR A 81 4.59 -10.51 15.27
N ALA A 82 4.42 -11.14 14.10
CA ALA A 82 5.22 -10.87 12.92
C ALA A 82 5.02 -9.43 12.39
N THR A 83 3.80 -8.89 12.44
CA THR A 83 3.51 -7.51 12.02
C THR A 83 4.12 -6.51 13.00
N PHE A 84 4.11 -6.79 14.30
CA PHE A 84 4.79 -5.96 15.30
C PHE A 84 6.31 -5.94 15.09
N LEU A 85 6.91 -7.10 14.81
CA LEU A 85 8.34 -7.22 14.47
C LEU A 85 8.68 -6.42 13.22
N GLY A 86 7.91 -6.57 12.15
CA GLY A 86 8.08 -5.82 10.92
C GLY A 86 7.93 -4.31 11.12
N ALA A 87 6.90 -3.87 11.85
CA ALA A 87 6.67 -2.48 12.20
C ALA A 87 7.86 -1.89 13.00
N GLY A 88 8.39 -2.65 13.96
CA GLY A 88 9.58 -2.27 14.73
C GLY A 88 10.81 -2.04 13.84
N ILE A 89 11.04 -2.91 12.85
CA ILE A 89 12.14 -2.76 11.88
C ILE A 89 11.94 -1.48 11.05
N ILE A 90 10.74 -1.27 10.51
CA ILE A 90 10.43 -0.08 9.68
C ILE A 90 10.65 1.21 10.48
N ILE A 91 10.12 1.30 11.71
CA ILE A 91 10.29 2.45 12.60
C ILE A 91 11.78 2.68 12.91
N SER A 92 12.52 1.61 13.23
CA SER A 92 13.95 1.68 13.53
C SER A 92 14.76 2.17 12.33
N SER A 93 14.45 1.70 11.12
CA SER A 93 15.07 2.16 9.88
C SER A 93 14.78 3.64 9.60
N GLY A 94 13.54 4.09 9.79
CA GLY A 94 13.18 5.51 9.67
C GLY A 94 13.93 6.39 10.66
N LEU A 95 14.02 5.94 11.92
CA LEU A 95 14.77 6.65 12.98
C LEU A 95 16.27 6.70 12.68
N LEU A 96 16.85 5.63 12.14
CA LEU A 96 18.25 5.57 11.71
C LEU A 96 18.52 6.52 10.54
N ILE A 97 17.63 6.60 9.56
CA ILE A 97 17.75 7.52 8.42
C ILE A 97 17.73 8.97 8.94
N TRP A 98 16.72 9.31 9.75
CA TRP A 98 16.60 10.64 10.37
C TRP A 98 17.84 11.01 11.20
N TRP A 99 18.34 10.07 12.01
CA TRP A 99 19.54 10.27 12.80
C TRP A 99 20.79 10.45 11.94
N ARG A 100 20.92 9.71 10.83
CA ARG A 100 22.02 9.84 9.87
C ARG A 100 21.98 11.17 9.12
N GLU A 101 20.80 11.62 8.71
CA GLU A 101 20.59 12.91 8.06
C GLU A 101 20.95 14.07 9.01
N ARG A 102 20.51 13.99 10.26
CA ARG A 102 20.87 14.97 11.31
C ARG A 102 22.38 15.01 11.57
N LYS A 103 23.07 13.86 11.48
CA LYS A 103 24.54 13.77 11.63
C LYS A 103 25.31 14.25 10.40
N ARG A 104 24.71 14.16 9.20
CA ARG A 104 25.33 14.61 7.94
C ARG A 104 25.32 16.12 7.75
N GLY A 105 24.58 16.85 8.58
CA GLY A 105 24.74 18.29 8.83
C GLY A 105 25.22 19.06 7.61
N THR A 106 24.42 19.14 6.55
CA THR A 106 24.65 20.15 5.51
C THR A 106 24.25 21.50 6.11
N PRO A 107 25.20 22.42 6.33
CA PRO A 107 24.87 23.81 6.60
C PRO A 107 24.06 24.30 5.41
N HIS A 108 22.88 24.86 5.68
CA HIS A 108 22.13 25.60 4.69
C HIS A 108 22.62 27.04 4.79
N ASP A 109 23.60 27.39 3.98
CA ASP A 109 23.80 28.77 3.53
C ASP A 109 22.69 29.14 2.53
#